data_AF-A0A1D2RXC4-F1
#
_entry.id   AF-A0A1D2RXC4-F1
#
_cell.length_a   1.000
_cell.length_b   1.000
_cell.length_c   1.000
_cell.angle_alpha   90.00
_cell.angle_beta   90.00
_cell.angle_gamma   90.00
#
_symmetry.space_group_name_H-M   'P 1'
#
loop_
_entity.id
_entity.type
_entity.pdbx_description
1 polymer ?
#
loop_
_entity_poly.entity_id
_entity_poly.type
_entity_poly.pdbx_seq_one_letter_code
_entity_poly.pdbx_strand_id
1 'polypeptide(L)' 'MGIVIPFPRKQVLDDELAIQLWELVMAGEIGTPEYRRLDAEIRRRRESREPAVASAGARPWR' A
#
# COMPACT_ATOMS: atom_id res chain seq x y z
N MET A 1 5.31 -27.60 15.89
CA MET A 1 5.75 -26.21 16.13
C MET A 1 5.31 -25.38 14.91
N GLY A 2 4.17 -24.70 15.00
CA GLY A 2 3.55 -24.00 13.86
C GLY A 2 4.22 -22.64 13.62
N ILE A 3 4.56 -22.36 12.36
CA ILE A 3 5.15 -21.09 11.95
C ILE A 3 4.02 -20.06 11.90
N VAL A 4 4.01 -19.11 12.84
CA VAL A 4 3.07 -17.99 12.81
C VAL A 4 3.56 -17.00 11.78
N ILE A 5 2.94 -16.99 10.60
CA ILE A 5 3.19 -15.95 9.59
C ILE A 5 2.49 -14.68 10.09
N PRO A 6 3.23 -13.61 10.44
CA PRO A 6 2.60 -12.37 10.86
C PRO A 6 1.81 -11.80 9.69
N PHE A 7 0.51 -11.61 9.88
CA PHE A 7 -0.34 -10.99 8.86
C PHE A 7 0.14 -9.54 8.64
N PRO A 8 0.51 -9.15 7.42
CA PRO A 8 1.09 -7.84 7.17
C PRO A 8 -0.01 -6.77 7.22
N ARG A 9 -0.40 -6.34 8.42
CA ARG A 9 -1.42 -5.31 8.68
C ARG A 9 -1.21 -4.04 7.83
N LYS A 10 0.05 -3.69 7.53
CA LYS A 10 0.40 -2.55 6.68
C LYS A 10 -0.03 -2.73 5.22
N GLN A 11 0.07 -3.94 4.66
CA GLN A 11 -0.40 -4.22 3.29
C GLN A 11 -1.92 -4.13 3.21
N VAL A 12 -2.62 -4.70 4.19
CA VAL A 12 -4.09 -4.65 4.26
C VAL A 12 -4.60 -3.21 4.28
N LEU A 13 -3.96 -2.33 5.08
CA LEU A 13 -4.33 -0.91 5.16
C LEU A 13 -4.03 -0.13 3.87
N ASP A 14 -2.98 -0.51 3.12
CA ASP A 14 -2.69 0.09 1.81
C ASP A 14 -3.73 -0.36 0.76
N ASP A 15 -4.17 -1.62 0.84
CA ASP A 15 -5.21 -2.18 -0.04
C ASP A 15 -6.58 -1.53 0.24
N GLU A 16 -6.93 -1.31 1.51
CA GLU A 16 -8.17 -0.60 1.88
C GLU A 16 -8.21 0.84 1.35
N LEU A 17 -7.08 1.56 1.41
CA LEU A 17 -6.98 2.90 0.83
C LEU A 17 -7.11 2.89 -0.69
N ALA A 18 -6.54 1.89 -1.35
CA ALA A 18 -6.65 1.73 -2.80
C ALA A 18 -8.10 1.44 -3.23
N ILE A 19 -8.82 0.63 -2.45
CA ILE A 19 -10.25 0.34 -2.66
C ILE A 19 -11.07 1.62 -2.54
N GLN A 20 -10.90 2.40 -1.47
CA GLN A 20 -11.63 3.67 -1.28
C GLN A 20 -11.35 4.68 -2.41
N LEU A 21 -10.10 4.78 -2.87
CA LEU A 21 -9.77 5.64 -4.01
C LEU A 21 -10.46 5.15 -5.30
N TRP A 22 -10.50 3.84 -5.51
CA TRP A 22 -11.18 3.24 -6.67
C TRP A 22 -12.69 3.48 -6.64
N GLU A 23 -13.32 3.37 -5.47
CA GLU A 23 -14.75 3.69 -5.29
C GLU A 23 -15.07 5.14 -5.69
N LEU A 24 -14.22 6.10 -5.30
CA LEU A 24 -14.40 7.51 -5.69
C LEU A 24 -14.24 7.73 -7.20
N VAL A 25 -13.31 7.02 -7.84
CA VAL A 25 -13.18 7.06 -9.31
C VAL A 25 -14.42 6.49 -9.98
N MET A 26 -14.92 5.36 -9.49
CA MET A 26 -16.13 4.72 -10.01
C MET A 26 -17.40 5.56 -9.79
N ALA A 27 -17.44 6.34 -8.71
CA ALA A 27 -18.49 7.32 -8.44
C ALA A 27 -18.38 8.59 -9.32
N GLY A 28 -17.30 8.75 -10.08
CA GLY A 28 -17.04 9.95 -10.88
C GLY A 28 -16.65 11.18 -10.04
N GLU A 29 -16.34 11.00 -8.76
CA GLU A 29 -15.96 12.06 -7.82
C GLU A 29 -14.48 12.44 -7.91
N ILE A 30 -13.94 12.39 -9.12
CA ILE A 30 -12.54 12.70 -9.39
C ILE A 30 -12.33 14.20 -9.15
N GLY A 31 -11.46 14.53 -8.18
CA GLY A 31 -11.12 15.92 -7.86
C GLY A 31 -11.81 16.49 -6.62
N THR A 32 -12.65 15.71 -5.92
CA THR A 32 -13.15 16.08 -4.60
C THR A 32 -12.01 16.18 -3.57
N PRO A 33 -12.22 16.91 -2.45
CA PRO A 33 -11.26 16.93 -1.35
C PRO A 33 -10.93 15.53 -0.81
N GLU A 34 -11.91 14.63 -0.79
CA GLU A 34 -11.79 13.22 -0.39
C GLU A 34 -10.77 12.49 -1.27
N TYR A 35 -10.95 12.58 -2.60
CA TYR A 35 -10.07 11.96 -3.58
C TYR A 35 -8.62 12.46 -3.43
N ARG A 36 -8.43 13.79 -3.32
CA ARG A 36 -7.09 14.38 -3.18
C ARG A 36 -6.40 13.98 -1.88
N ARG A 37 -7.17 13.84 -0.79
CA ARG A 37 -6.64 13.37 0.50
C ARG A 37 -6.17 11.93 0.40
N LEU A 38 -6.98 11.04 -0.20
CA LEU A 38 -6.63 9.63 -0.37
C LEU A 38 -5.43 9.45 -1.30
N ASP A 39 -5.38 10.17 -2.42
CA ASP A 39 -4.23 10.16 -3.35
C ASP A 39 -2.94 10.61 -2.65
N ALA A 40 -2.98 11.70 -1.88
CA ALA A 40 -1.83 12.20 -1.13
C ALA A 40 -1.35 11.22 -0.04
N GLU A 41 -2.28 10.55 0.64
CA GLU A 41 -1.95 9.56 1.67
C GLU A 41 -1.33 8.29 1.07
N ILE A 42 -1.89 7.78 -0.03
CA ILE A 42 -1.32 6.64 -0.77
C ILE A 42 0.08 6.99 -1.29
N ARG A 43 0.25 8.20 -1.85
CA ARG A 43 1.54 8.69 -2.31
C ARG A 43 2.57 8.79 -1.19
N ARG A 44 2.21 9.40 -0.06
CA ARG A 44 3.08 9.49 1.13
C ARG A 44 3.54 8.11 1.61
N ARG A 45 2.63 7.13 1.60
CA ARG A 45 2.93 5.75 2.02
C ARG A 45 3.81 5.01 1.02
N ARG A 46 3.61 5.21 -0.29
CA ARG A 46 4.50 4.70 -1.33
C ARG A 46 5.90 5.28 -1.22
N GLU A 47 6.02 6.59 -1.06
CA GLU A 47 7.31 7.29 -0.87
C GLU A 47 8.02 6.82 0.40
N SER A 48 7.28 6.45 1.45
CA SER A 48 7.83 5.86 2.68
C SER A 48 8.18 4.36 2.55
N ARG A 49 7.83 3.71 1.43
CA ARG A 49 8.00 2.26 1.21
C ARG A 49 9.22 1.93 0.32
N GLU A 50 9.79 2.90 -0.40
CA GLU A 50 11.08 2.79 -1.09
C GLU A 50 12.17 3.52 -0.29
N PRO A 51 13.27 2.86 0.14
CA PRO A 51 13.95 1.74 -0.53
C PRO A 51 14.08 0.50 0.37
N ALA A 52 13.30 -0.56 0.08
CA ALA A 52 13.59 -1.90 0.61
C ALA A 52 13.51 -3.00 -0.46
N VAL A 53 13.54 -2.62 -1.75
CA VAL A 53 13.66 -3.57 -2.87
C VAL A 53 15.06 -3.50 -3.48
N ALA A 54 16.09 -3.54 -2.62
CA ALA A 54 17.47 -3.70 -3.06
C ALA A 54 18.22 -4.87 -2.37
N SER A 55 17.61 -5.59 -1.40
CA SER A 55 18.33 -6.68 -0.69
C SER A 55 17.52 -7.92 -0.32
N ALA A 56 16.41 -8.19 -1.02
CA ALA A 56 15.70 -9.47 -0.90
C ALA A 56 15.95 -10.41 -2.09
N GLY A 57 17.06 -10.22 -2.82
CA GLY A 57 17.37 -10.94 -4.05
C GLY A 57 18.78 -11.53 -4.19
N ALA A 58 19.72 -11.27 -3.26
CA ALA A 58 21.08 -11.81 -3.37
C ALA A 58 21.25 -13.15 -2.61
N ARG A 59 20.51 -14.14 -3.11
CA ARG A 59 20.73 -15.60 -3.03
C ARG A 59 20.81 -16.35 -1.68
N PRO A 60 20.33 -17.61 -1.67
CA PRO A 60 20.29 -18.50 -0.51
C PRO A 60 21.57 -19.35 -0.41
N TRP A 61 22.08 -19.53 0.81
CA TRP A 61 22.91 -20.65 1.27
C TRP A 61 24.05 -21.12 0.35
N ARG A 62 25.30 -20.70 0.67
CA ARG A 62 26.48 -21.56 0.60
C ARG A 62 27.58 -21.09 1.53
#